data_AF-A0A1F1XST0-F1
#
_entry.id   AF-A0A1F1XST0-F1
#
_cell.length_a   1.000
_cell.length_b   1.000
_cell.length_c   1.000
_cell.angle_alpha   90.00
_cell.angle_beta   90.00
_cell.angle_gamma   90.00
#
_symmetry.space_group_name_H-M   'P 1'
#
loop_
_entity.id
_entity.type
_entity.pdbx_description
1 polymer ?
#
loop_
_entity_poly.entity_id
_entity_poly.type
_entity_poly.pdbx_seq_one_letter_code
_entity_poly.pdbx_strand_id
1 'polypeptide(L)'
;MNTVLALLPLLMGAYLVVALVVTIVQIWTRYQHPVRLALQAVGAASLMGVIGLAGLLPDALWWVSWAFTLAILLGIAFSARRLLVGTPPSEPSPREAKLLDPPPRSSAVIEVLFWLALVVVALIAG
;
A
#
# COMPACT_ATOMS: atom_id res chain seq x y z
N MET A 1 -14.40 -21.77 -19.60
CA MET A 1 -13.61 -21.89 -18.35
C MET A 1 -12.15 -21.42 -18.47
N ASN A 2 -11.52 -21.42 -19.66
CA ASN A 2 -10.12 -20.96 -19.81
C ASN A 2 -9.91 -19.44 -19.81
N THR A 3 -10.86 -18.64 -20.28
CA THR A 3 -10.67 -17.18 -20.44
C THR A 3 -10.60 -16.43 -19.12
N VAL A 4 -11.37 -16.85 -18.10
CA VAL A 4 -11.36 -16.20 -16.78
C VAL A 4 -10.06 -16.49 -16.02
N LEU A 5 -9.56 -17.73 -16.09
CA LEU A 5 -8.28 -18.10 -15.50
C LEU A 5 -7.10 -17.43 -16.22
N ALA A 6 -7.18 -17.23 -17.55
CA ALA A 6 -6.17 -16.51 -18.31
C ALA A 6 -6.12 -15.00 -18.00
N LEU A 7 -7.26 -14.40 -17.62
CA LEU A 7 -7.34 -12.98 -17.24
C LEU A 7 -7.02 -12.73 -15.77
N LEU A 8 -7.04 -13.76 -14.93
CA LEU A 8 -6.83 -13.64 -13.49
C LEU A 8 -5.49 -12.97 -13.10
N PRO A 9 -4.34 -13.27 -13.73
CA PRO A 9 -3.08 -12.60 -13.43
C PRO A 9 -3.14 -11.09 -13.74
N LEU A 10 -3.81 -10.73 -14.83
CA LEU A 10 -3.92 -9.35 -15.29
C LEU A 10 -4.87 -8.53 -14.39
N LEU A 11 -5.99 -9.13 -13.98
CA LEU A 11 -6.90 -8.55 -12.99
C LEU A 11 -6.24 -8.39 -11.62
N MET A 12 -5.45 -9.39 -11.20
CA MET A 12 -4.70 -9.32 -9.95
C MET A 12 -3.65 -8.20 -10.01
N GLY A 13 -2.86 -8.13 -11.08
CA GLY A 13 -1.88 -7.06 -11.28
C GLY A 13 -2.51 -5.68 -11.26
N ALA A 14 -3.62 -5.48 -11.97
CA ALA A 14 -4.37 -4.23 -11.95
C ALA A 14 -4.87 -3.87 -10.55
N TYR A 15 -5.41 -4.85 -9.81
CA TYR A 15 -5.85 -4.66 -8.44
C TYR A 15 -4.70 -4.23 -7.51
N LEU A 16 -3.55 -4.90 -7.60
CA LEU A 16 -2.37 -4.58 -6.78
C LEU A 16 -1.84 -3.16 -7.07
N VAL A 17 -1.80 -2.75 -8.34
CA VAL A 17 -1.39 -1.39 -8.74
C VAL A 17 -2.37 -0.35 -8.20
N VAL A 18 -3.69 -0.58 -8.34
CA VAL A 18 -4.70 0.34 -7.79
C VAL A 18 -4.59 0.43 -6.27
N ALA A 19 -4.42 -0.70 -5.59
CA ALA A 19 -4.24 -0.73 -4.14
C ALA A 19 -2.99 0.04 -3.69
N LEU A 20 -1.88 -0.08 -4.42
CA LEU A 20 -0.65 0.68 -4.18
C LEU A 20 -0.89 2.19 -4.34
N VAL A 21 -1.50 2.61 -5.45
CA VAL A 21 -1.80 4.03 -5.72
C VAL A 21 -2.70 4.62 -4.65
N VAL A 22 -3.78 3.91 -4.28
CA VAL A 22 -4.69 4.33 -3.21
C VAL A 22 -3.95 4.47 -1.88
N THR A 23 -3.06 3.55 -1.56
CA THR A 23 -2.26 3.59 -0.33
C THR A 23 -1.33 4.81 -0.32
N ILE A 24 -0.63 5.08 -1.42
CA ILE A 24 0.21 6.28 -1.56
C ILE A 24 -0.63 7.53 -1.37
N VAL A 25 -1.74 7.68 -2.08
CA VAL A 25 -2.62 8.85 -1.95
C VAL A 25 -3.07 9.03 -0.50
N GLN A 26 -3.46 7.95 0.19
CA GLN A 26 -3.84 8.03 1.61
C GLN A 26 -2.70 8.49 2.52
N ILE A 27 -1.48 8.01 2.29
CA ILE A 27 -0.29 8.44 3.02
C ILE A 27 -0.10 9.95 2.85
N TRP A 28 -0.27 10.51 1.64
CA TRP A 28 -0.05 11.94 1.40
C TRP A 28 -1.17 12.85 1.90
N THR A 29 -2.43 12.42 1.76
CA THR A 29 -3.56 13.33 1.92
C THR A 29 -4.18 13.30 3.31
N ARG A 30 -4.06 12.20 4.07
CA ARG A 30 -4.83 12.02 5.32
C ARG A 30 -3.97 12.12 6.56
N TYR A 31 -4.53 12.66 7.65
CA TYR A 31 -3.96 12.46 8.99
C TYR A 31 -4.24 11.02 9.43
N GLN A 32 -3.21 10.34 9.94
CA GLN A 32 -3.30 8.96 10.36
C GLN A 32 -2.48 8.71 11.62
N HIS A 33 -2.87 7.70 12.40
CA HIS A 33 -2.08 7.22 13.52
C HIS A 33 -0.67 6.78 13.05
N PRO A 34 0.42 7.11 13.76
CA PRO A 34 1.78 6.78 13.34
C PRO A 34 1.99 5.29 13.03
N VAL A 35 1.43 4.42 13.86
CA VAL A 35 1.49 2.96 13.64
C VAL A 35 0.77 2.56 12.36
N ARG A 36 -0.38 3.17 12.03
CA ARG A 36 -1.11 2.88 10.80
C ARG A 36 -0.28 3.31 9.58
N LEU A 37 0.37 4.46 9.66
CA LEU A 37 1.26 4.95 8.61
C LEU A 37 2.46 4.01 8.42
N ALA A 38 3.04 3.50 9.50
CA ALA A 38 4.11 2.49 9.42
C ALA A 38 3.63 1.22 8.70
N LEU A 39 2.48 0.65 9.10
CA LEU A 39 1.91 -0.54 8.46
C LEU A 39 1.59 -0.31 6.97
N GLN A 40 1.02 0.86 6.62
CA GLN A 40 0.79 1.23 5.21
C GLN A 40 2.10 1.35 4.41
N ALA A 41 3.15 1.90 5.01
CA ALA A 41 4.46 1.99 4.40
C ALA A 41 5.07 0.62 4.14
N VAL A 42 5.01 -0.29 5.14
CA VAL A 42 5.54 -1.64 4.96
C VAL A 42 4.73 -2.38 3.89
N GLY A 43 3.38 -2.34 3.96
CA GLY A 43 2.50 -2.96 2.97
C GLY A 43 2.68 -2.44 1.54
N ALA A 44 2.90 -1.13 1.36
CA ALA A 44 3.21 -0.53 0.06
C ALA A 44 4.57 -1.01 -0.47
N ALA A 45 5.57 -1.12 0.40
CA ALA A 45 6.88 -1.68 0.03
C ALA A 45 6.80 -3.16 -0.35
N SER A 46 5.97 -3.97 0.33
CA SER A 46 5.72 -5.38 -0.04
C SER A 46 5.08 -5.49 -1.41
N LEU A 47 4.03 -4.70 -1.64
CA LEU A 47 3.29 -4.69 -2.91
C LEU A 47 4.22 -4.37 -4.07
N MET A 48 5.06 -3.36 -3.90
CA MET A 48 6.12 -3.02 -4.84
C MET A 48 7.08 -4.18 -5.10
N GLY A 49 7.56 -4.85 -4.03
CA GLY A 49 8.42 -6.02 -4.15
C GLY A 49 7.77 -7.14 -4.96
N VAL A 50 6.49 -7.44 -4.70
CA VAL A 50 5.74 -8.45 -5.46
C VAL A 50 5.51 -8.04 -6.90
N ILE A 51 5.17 -6.78 -7.17
CA ILE A 51 5.02 -6.27 -8.54
C ILE A 51 6.32 -6.44 -9.34
N GLY A 52 7.46 -6.17 -8.70
CA GLY A 52 8.78 -6.38 -9.29
C GLY A 52 9.11 -7.86 -9.52
N LEU A 53 8.92 -8.72 -8.52
CA LEU A 53 9.23 -10.16 -8.60
C LEU A 53 8.34 -10.90 -9.60
N ALA A 54 7.06 -10.55 -9.68
CA ALA A 54 6.11 -11.16 -10.58
C ALA A 54 6.24 -10.68 -12.04
N GLY A 55 7.24 -9.82 -12.36
CA GLY A 55 7.45 -9.31 -13.71
C GLY A 55 6.25 -8.53 -14.26
N LEU A 56 5.44 -7.93 -13.39
CA LEU A 56 4.19 -7.26 -13.79
C LEU A 56 4.44 -5.92 -14.50
N LEU A 57 5.67 -5.42 -14.47
CA LEU A 57 6.10 -4.23 -15.19
C LEU A 57 6.96 -4.64 -16.39
N PRO A 58 6.62 -4.19 -17.61
CA PRO A 58 7.52 -4.28 -18.76
C PRO A 58 8.89 -3.66 -18.45
N ASP A 59 9.97 -4.23 -19.01
CA ASP A 59 11.33 -3.73 -18.77
C ASP A 59 11.50 -2.24 -19.09
N ALA A 60 10.80 -1.73 -20.11
CA ALA A 60 10.80 -0.31 -20.47
C ALA A 60 10.26 0.62 -19.35
N LEU A 61 9.55 0.06 -18.37
CA LEU A 61 8.93 0.77 -17.24
C LEU A 61 9.66 0.51 -15.91
N TRP A 62 10.92 0.08 -15.94
CA TRP A 62 11.73 -0.13 -14.73
C TRP A 62 11.79 1.09 -13.79
N TRP A 63 11.71 2.31 -14.34
CA TRP A 63 11.72 3.57 -13.60
C TRP A 63 10.42 3.80 -12.79
N VAL A 64 9.32 3.11 -13.12
CA VAL A 64 8.03 3.24 -12.42
C VAL A 64 8.17 2.77 -10.97
N SER A 65 8.88 1.67 -10.73
CA SER A 65 9.18 1.20 -9.38
C SER A 65 9.95 2.25 -8.58
N TRP A 66 10.94 2.91 -9.20
CA TRP A 66 11.67 4.00 -8.56
C TRP A 66 10.79 5.20 -8.23
N ALA A 67 9.91 5.59 -9.15
CA ALA A 67 8.96 6.69 -8.94
C ALA A 67 8.00 6.38 -7.77
N PHE A 68 7.49 5.15 -7.67
CA PHE A 68 6.65 4.74 -6.55
C PHE A 68 7.42 4.70 -5.22
N THR A 69 8.66 4.20 -5.19
CA THR A 69 9.50 4.24 -3.98
C THR A 69 9.65 5.67 -3.48
N LEU A 70 10.00 6.59 -4.37
CA LEU A 70 10.17 8.01 -4.04
C LEU A 70 8.85 8.62 -3.54
N ALA A 71 7.73 8.31 -4.20
CA ALA A 71 6.41 8.78 -3.78
C ALA A 71 6.04 8.28 -2.37
N ILE A 72 6.34 7.02 -2.03
CA ILE A 72 6.11 6.47 -0.69
C ILE A 72 6.99 7.20 0.34
N LEU A 73 8.30 7.33 0.09
CA LEU A 73 9.23 8.00 1.01
C LEU A 73 8.86 9.46 1.25
N LEU A 74 8.56 10.21 0.19
CA LEU A 74 8.13 11.60 0.31
C LEU A 74 6.79 11.72 1.02
N GLY A 75 5.84 10.80 0.77
CA GLY A 75 4.57 10.75 1.47
C GLY A 75 4.74 10.53 2.97
N ILE A 76 5.60 9.58 3.36
CA ILE A 76 5.95 9.31 4.76
C ILE A 76 6.57 10.55 5.39
N ALA A 77 7.56 11.17 4.75
CA ALA A 77 8.20 12.37 5.27
C ALA A 77 7.21 13.54 5.45
N PHE A 78 6.32 13.73 4.47
CA PHE A 78 5.30 14.77 4.52
C PHE A 78 4.28 14.52 5.63
N SER A 79 3.85 13.27 5.80
CA SER A 79 2.89 12.91 6.86
C SER A 79 3.51 12.88 8.24
N ALA A 80 4.77 12.48 8.37
CA ALA A 80 5.53 12.66 9.61
C ALA A 80 5.63 14.14 9.98
N ARG A 81 5.99 15.02 9.02
CA ARG A 81 6.00 16.48 9.23
C ARG A 81 4.62 16.99 9.66
N ARG A 82 3.56 16.52 9.01
CA ARG A 82 2.19 16.90 9.32
C ARG A 82 1.77 16.47 10.73
N LEU A 83 2.19 15.30 11.19
CA LEU A 83 1.92 14.81 12.55
C LEU A 83 2.73 15.54 13.63
N LEU A 84 3.94 16.00 13.28
CA LEU A 84 4.83 16.70 14.22
C LEU A 84 4.53 18.20 14.34
N VAL A 85 4.09 18.83 13.26
CA VAL A 85 3.95 20.30 13.17
C VAL A 85 2.49 20.74 13.01
N GLY A 86 1.63 19.89 12.46
CA GLY A 86 0.23 20.22 12.21
C GLY A 86 -0.68 19.73 13.33
N THR A 87 -1.68 20.53 13.68
CA THR A 87 -2.79 20.07 14.50
C THR A 87 -3.73 19.20 13.66
N PRO A 88 -4.10 17.98 14.14
CA PRO A 88 -5.13 17.18 13.49
C PRO A 88 -6.49 17.91 13.55
N PRO A 89 -7.45 17.56 12.67
CA PRO A 89 -8.77 18.18 12.65
C PRO A 89 -9.47 18.02 14.02
N SER A 90 -10.04 19.11 14.52
CA SER A 90 -10.71 19.16 15.83
C SER A 90 -12.06 18.45 15.84
N GLU A 91 -12.74 18.38 14.70
CA GLU A 91 -14.01 17.68 14.52
C GLU A 91 -13.90 16.71 13.33
N PRO A 92 -13.22 15.56 13.51
CA PRO A 92 -13.04 14.60 12.44
C PRO A 92 -14.37 13.92 12.09
N SER A 93 -14.61 13.71 10.79
CA SER A 93 -15.69 12.83 10.35
C SER A 93 -15.46 11.39 10.87
N PRO A 94 -16.51 10.54 10.97
CA PRO A 94 -16.36 9.16 11.47
C PRO A 94 -15.29 8.34 10.74
N ARG A 95 -15.05 8.62 9.45
CA ARG A 95 -14.01 7.96 8.65
C ARG A 95 -12.61 8.45 8.99
N GLU A 96 -12.45 9.72 9.35
CA GLU A 96 -11.16 10.32 9.74
C GLU A 96 -10.78 9.94 11.17
N ALA A 97 -11.76 9.90 12.08
CA ALA A 97 -11.55 9.43 13.44
C ALA A 97 -10.93 8.02 13.47
N LYS A 98 -11.47 7.10 12.66
CA LYS A 98 -10.93 5.73 12.53
C LYS A 98 -9.48 5.66 12.02
N LEU A 99 -9.03 6.65 11.25
CA LEU A 99 -7.65 6.71 10.75
C LEU A 99 -6.70 7.26 11.80
N LEU A 100 -7.18 8.15 12.68
CA LEU A 100 -6.46 8.70 13.81
C LEU A 100 -6.38 7.72 14.99
N ASP A 101 -7.37 6.83 15.11
CA ASP A 101 -7.36 5.77 16.12
C ASP A 101 -6.24 4.76 15.86
N PRO A 102 -5.62 4.23 16.95
CA PRO A 102 -4.63 3.19 16.83
C PRO A 102 -5.23 1.96 16.15
N PRO A 103 -4.50 1.31 15.23
CA PRO A 103 -4.98 0.09 14.61
C PRO A 103 -5.15 -1.01 15.67
N PRO A 104 -6.23 -1.80 15.62
CA PRO A 104 -6.44 -2.90 16.57
C PRO A 104 -5.34 -3.95 16.42
N ARG A 105 -5.03 -4.70 17.48
CA ARG A 105 -4.00 -5.77 17.43
C ARG A 105 -4.27 -6.82 16.35
N SER A 106 -5.54 -7.03 16.00
CA SER A 106 -5.93 -7.90 14.88
C SER A 106 -5.43 -7.42 13.53
N SER A 107 -5.13 -6.13 13.36
CA SER A 107 -4.51 -5.60 12.14
C SER A 107 -3.15 -6.23 11.86
N ALA A 108 -2.35 -6.53 12.90
CA ALA A 108 -1.07 -7.22 12.71
C ALA A 108 -1.27 -8.65 12.15
N VAL A 109 -2.32 -9.35 12.60
CA VAL A 109 -2.66 -10.68 12.08
C VAL A 109 -3.10 -10.60 10.61
N ILE A 110 -3.96 -9.63 10.29
CA ILE A 110 -4.42 -9.38 8.91
C ILE A 110 -3.22 -9.07 8.00
N GLU A 111 -2.27 -8.29 8.51
CA GLU A 111 -1.07 -7.95 7.78
C GLU A 111 -0.23 -9.19 7.50
N VAL A 112 0.05 -10.03 8.50
CA VAL A 112 0.75 -11.31 8.30
C VAL A 112 0.04 -12.19 7.26
N LEU A 113 -1.28 -12.29 7.30
CA LEU A 113 -2.06 -13.03 6.30
C LEU A 113 -1.93 -12.41 4.90
N PHE A 114 -1.93 -11.08 4.81
CA PHE A 114 -1.70 -10.36 3.56
C PHE A 114 -0.31 -10.64 2.99
N TRP A 115 0.74 -10.65 3.83
CA TRP A 115 2.09 -11.04 3.40
C TRP A 115 2.15 -12.47 2.87
N LEU A 116 1.53 -13.42 3.58
CA LEU A 116 1.44 -14.80 3.13
C LEU A 116 0.75 -14.91 1.76
N ALA A 117 -0.37 -14.18 1.58
CA ALA A 117 -1.07 -14.13 0.30
C ALA A 117 -0.18 -13.54 -0.82
N LEU A 118 0.53 -12.45 -0.54
CA LEU A 118 1.46 -11.83 -1.49
C LEU A 118 2.60 -12.76 -1.90
N VAL A 119 3.15 -13.54 -0.97
CA VAL A 119 4.17 -14.56 -1.28
C VAL A 119 3.61 -15.63 -2.20
N VAL A 120 2.41 -16.14 -1.91
CA VAL A 120 1.74 -17.13 -2.77
C VAL A 120 1.51 -16.56 -4.19
N VAL A 121 1.06 -15.31 -4.29
CA VAL A 121 0.89 -14.64 -5.58
C VAL A 121 2.22 -14.55 -6.34
N ALA A 122 3.30 -14.14 -5.67
CA ALA A 122 4.62 -14.06 -6.28
C ALA A 122 5.10 -15.43 -6.79
N LEU A 123 4.87 -16.50 -6.04
CA LEU A 123 5.25 -17.87 -6.41
C LEU A 123 4.43 -18.46 -7.58
N ILE A 124 3.20 -18.00 -7.77
CA ILE A 124 2.35 -18.44 -8.89
C ILE A 124 2.64 -17.63 -10.16
N ALA A 125 3.00 -16.36 -10.00
CA ALA A 125 3.19 -15.42 -11.09
C ALA A 125 4.62 -15.41 -11.66
N GLY A 126 5.64 -15.77 -10.87
CA GLY A 126 7.02 -15.98 -11.30
C GLY A 126 7.30 -17.42 -11.70
#